data_AF-D2W6T3-F1
#
_entry.id   AF-D2W6T3-F1
#
_cell.length_a   1.000
_cell.length_b   1.000
_cell.length_c   1.000
_cell.angle_alpha   90.00
_cell.angle_beta   90.00
_cell.angle_gamma   90.00
#
_symmetry.space_group_name_H-M   'P 1'
#
loop_
_entity.id
_entity.type
_entity.pdbx_description
1 polymer ?
#
loop_
_entity_poly.entity_id
_entity_poly.type
_entity_poly.pdbx_seq_one_letter_code
_entity_poly.pdbx_strand_id
1 'polypeptide(L)'
;MAYIEGIYRVEEGSDIPCIHPNPKPKGHPTMLIGDLKLNQFFKLLKESGLSAEFQQGGVLVCNDEVMLQKDKKSGEIQVFGSLSPTYFQVRELLYKFYSEL
;
A
#
# COMPACT_ATOMS: atom_id res chain seq x y z
N MET A 1 7.74 -1.15 -5.81
CA MET A 1 7.12 -1.16 -7.16
C MET A 1 5.97 -2.15 -7.15
N ALA A 2 4.75 -1.72 -7.50
CA ALA A 2 3.62 -2.61 -7.73
C ALA A 2 3.63 -3.05 -9.19
N TYR A 3 3.68 -4.35 -9.45
CA TYR A 3 3.60 -4.93 -10.79
C TYR A 3 2.58 -6.08 -10.76
N ILE A 4 2.01 -6.38 -11.93
CA ILE A 4 1.11 -7.52 -12.12
C ILE A 4 1.76 -8.49 -13.11
N GLU A 5 1.85 -9.76 -12.73
CA GLU A 5 2.23 -10.83 -13.64
C GLU A 5 0.97 -11.37 -14.33
N GLY A 6 1.00 -11.46 -15.66
CA GLY A 6 -0.11 -11.95 -16.46
C GLY A 6 0.36 -12.82 -17.62
N ILE A 7 -0.57 -13.57 -18.19
CA ILE A 7 -0.33 -14.41 -19.37
C ILE A 7 -0.91 -13.67 -20.58
N TYR A 8 -0.06 -13.42 -21.57
CA TYR A 8 -0.47 -12.88 -22.87
C TYR A 8 -1.16 -13.99 -23.69
N ARG A 9 -2.37 -13.74 -24.18
CA ARG A 9 -3.05 -14.61 -25.15
C ARG A 9 -3.69 -13.79 -26.27
N VAL A 10 -3.69 -14.37 -27.46
CA VAL A 10 -4.47 -13.90 -28.60
C VAL A 10 -5.60 -14.92 -28.77
N GLU A 11 -6.83 -14.47 -28.61
CA GLU A 11 -8.02 -15.31 -28.77
C GLU A 11 -8.26 -15.59 -30.26
N GLU A 12 -8.69 -16.81 -30.61
CA GLU A 12 -8.96 -17.17 -32.01
C GLU A 12 -10.09 -16.29 -32.58
N GLY A 13 -9.76 -15.49 -33.59
CA GLY A 13 -10.68 -14.54 -34.23
C GLY A 13 -10.58 -13.10 -33.74
N SER A 14 -9.67 -12.80 -32.81
CA SER A 14 -9.36 -11.44 -32.35
C SER A 14 -7.93 -11.05 -32.71
N ASP A 15 -7.75 -9.88 -33.32
CA ASP A 15 -6.43 -9.28 -33.58
C ASP A 15 -5.93 -8.47 -32.36
N ILE A 16 -6.70 -8.49 -31.27
CA ILE A 16 -6.40 -7.77 -30.04
C ILE A 16 -5.89 -8.77 -29.00
N PRO A 17 -4.63 -8.63 -28.54
CA PRO A 17 -4.12 -9.45 -27.47
C PRO A 17 -4.71 -9.05 -26.11
N CYS A 18 -4.98 -10.06 -25.28
CA CYS A 18 -5.50 -9.91 -23.93
C CYS A 18 -4.47 -10.38 -22.89
N ILE A 19 -4.39 -9.66 -21.77
CA ILE A 19 -3.61 -10.07 -20.60
C ILE A 19 -4.55 -10.76 -19.63
N HIS A 20 -4.29 -12.04 -19.35
CA HIS A 20 -5.04 -12.81 -18.37
C HIS A 20 -4.29 -12.86 -17.03
N PRO A 21 -5.01 -12.89 -15.90
CA PRO A 21 -4.39 -13.06 -14.59
C PRO A 21 -3.55 -14.34 -14.53
N ASN A 22 -2.35 -14.28 -13.97
CA ASN A 22 -1.59 -15.49 -13.67
C ASN A 22 -2.38 -16.33 -12.64
N PRO A 23 -2.76 -17.59 -12.95
CA PRO A 23 -3.53 -18.44 -12.02
C PRO A 23 -2.72 -18.91 -10.82
N LYS A 24 -1.39 -18.80 -10.88
CA LYS A 24 -0.46 -19.08 -9.77
C LYS A 24 0.45 -17.87 -9.57
N PRO A 25 -0.10 -16.74 -9.10
CA PRO A 25 0.76 -15.61 -8.80
C PRO A 25 1.75 -16.08 -7.75
N LYS A 26 3.05 -15.83 -7.97
CA LYS A 26 4.00 -15.84 -6.85
C LYS A 26 3.55 -14.69 -5.97
N GLY A 27 2.69 -14.98 -5.00
CA GLY A 27 2.14 -13.95 -4.11
C GLY A 27 3.27 -13.07 -3.59
N HIS A 28 3.01 -11.78 -3.39
CA HIS A 28 3.99 -10.96 -2.70
C HIS A 28 4.24 -11.57 -1.31
N PRO A 29 5.47 -11.57 -0.79
CA PRO A 29 5.70 -11.97 0.59
C PRO A 29 4.85 -11.06 1.49
N THR A 30 3.85 -11.64 2.14
CA THR A 30 3.12 -10.97 3.22
C THR A 30 4.11 -10.83 4.38
N MET A 31 4.74 -9.66 4.49
CA MET A 31 5.62 -9.37 5.62
C MET A 31 4.72 -9.10 6.82
N LEU A 32 4.77 -9.97 7.83
CA LEU A 32 4.12 -9.73 9.13
C LEU A 32 4.91 -8.61 9.81
N ILE A 33 4.33 -7.42 9.82
CA ILE A 33 5.06 -6.24 10.25
C ILE A 33 4.85 -5.99 11.74
N GLY A 34 5.95 -5.97 12.50
CA GLY A 34 5.95 -5.73 13.94
C GLY A 34 5.34 -4.38 14.37
N ASP A 35 5.38 -4.09 15.66
CA ASP A 35 4.73 -2.93 16.29
C ASP A 35 5.18 -1.57 15.73
N LEU A 36 4.60 -1.14 14.60
CA LEU A 36 4.77 0.22 14.11
C LEU A 36 4.03 1.19 15.01
N LYS A 37 4.79 2.14 15.54
CA LYS A 37 4.24 3.30 16.21
C LYS A 37 3.87 4.30 15.13
N LEU A 38 2.57 4.44 14.84
CA LEU A 38 2.04 5.42 13.88
C LEU A 38 2.59 6.84 14.13
N ASN A 39 2.95 7.19 15.37
CA ASN A 39 3.61 8.45 15.71
C ASN A 39 4.98 8.66 15.04
N GLN A 40 5.77 7.60 14.84
CA GLN A 40 7.06 7.70 14.14
C GLN A 40 6.82 7.86 12.64
N PHE A 41 5.90 7.06 12.09
CA PHE A 41 5.52 7.16 10.70
C PHE A 41 4.90 8.53 10.34
N PHE A 42 4.09 9.10 11.23
CA PHE A 42 3.57 10.46 11.13
C PHE A 42 4.67 11.51 10.95
N LYS A 43 5.77 11.42 11.69
CA LYS A 43 6.91 12.34 11.53
C LYS A 43 7.54 12.19 10.16
N LEU A 44 7.78 10.95 9.73
CA LEU A 44 8.35 10.65 8.41
C LEU A 44 7.48 11.20 7.27
N LEU A 45 6.16 11.05 7.37
CA LEU A 45 5.22 11.57 6.38
C LEU A 45 5.33 13.10 6.27
N LYS A 46 5.39 13.81 7.40
CA LYS A 46 5.58 15.27 7.40
C LYS A 46 6.93 15.70 6.83
N GLU A 47 8.00 14.98 7.16
CA GLU A 47 9.34 15.23 6.62
C GLU A 47 9.41 15.01 5.10
N SER A 48 8.61 14.08 4.58
CA SER A 48 8.47 13.83 3.13
C SER A 48 7.58 14.84 2.38
N GLY A 49 7.01 15.83 3.09
CA GLY A 49 6.15 16.86 2.53
C GLY A 49 4.67 16.48 2.41
N LEU A 50 4.25 15.35 2.97
CA LEU A 50 2.85 14.95 3.03
C LEU A 50 2.16 15.60 4.24
N SER A 51 0.95 16.13 4.03
CA SER A 51 0.07 16.48 5.14
C SER A 51 -0.36 15.20 5.84
N ALA A 52 -0.32 15.19 7.17
CA ALA A 52 -0.68 14.04 7.97
C ALA A 52 -1.32 14.50 9.27
N GLU A 53 -2.44 13.90 9.64
CA GLU A 53 -3.22 14.24 10.85
C GLU A 53 -3.82 12.99 11.50
N PHE A 54 -3.83 12.97 12.83
CA PHE A 54 -4.54 11.93 13.58
C PHE A 54 -6.00 12.32 13.75
N GLN A 55 -6.90 11.47 13.27
CA GLN A 55 -8.32 11.54 13.51
C GLN A 55 -8.75 10.64 14.68
N GLN A 56 -10.02 10.77 15.08
CA GLN A 56 -10.59 9.96 16.16
C GLN A 56 -10.42 8.46 15.89
N GLY A 57 -10.16 7.69 16.95
CA GLY A 57 -9.98 6.24 16.85
C GLY A 57 -8.59 5.78 16.41
N GLY A 58 -7.59 6.68 16.38
CA GLY A 58 -6.20 6.34 16.07
C GLY A 58 -5.94 6.14 14.57
N VAL A 59 -6.78 6.75 13.73
CA VAL A 59 -6.62 6.74 12.27
C VAL A 59 -5.71 7.90 11.88
N LEU A 60 -4.71 7.62 11.07
CA LEU A 60 -3.78 8.60 10.52
C LEU A 60 -4.20 8.91 9.07
N VAL A 61 -4.61 10.14 8.81
CA VAL A 61 -5.06 10.58 7.48
C VAL A 61 -3.96 11.41 6.83
N CYS A 62 -3.63 11.08 5.57
CA CYS A 62 -2.60 11.72 4.78
C CYS A 62 -3.23 12.44 3.57
N ASN A 63 -2.92 13.73 3.41
CA ASN A 63 -3.47 14.62 2.38
C ASN A 63 -5.00 14.54 2.21
N ASP A 64 -5.75 14.24 3.27
CA ASP A 64 -7.20 14.00 3.23
C ASP A 64 -7.66 12.89 2.24
N GLU A 65 -6.74 12.09 1.71
CA GLU A 65 -6.99 11.07 0.68
C GLU A 65 -6.73 9.64 1.15
N VAL A 66 -5.71 9.44 1.98
CA VAL A 66 -5.20 8.11 2.36
C VAL A 66 -5.27 7.96 3.87
N MET A 67 -5.84 6.87 4.35
CA MET A 67 -6.00 6.59 5.77
C MET A 67 -5.17 5.37 6.17
N LEU A 68 -4.46 5.47 7.29
CA LEU A 68 -3.75 4.36 7.92
C LEU A 68 -4.35 4.07 9.28
N GLN A 69 -4.62 2.81 9.56
CA GLN A 69 -5.11 2.38 10.87
C GLN A 69 -4.42 1.10 11.30
N LYS A 70 -4.08 1.01 12.59
CA LYS A 70 -3.63 -0.25 13.18
C LYS A 70 -4.83 -1.09 13.58
N ASP A 71 -4.90 -2.31 13.04
CA ASP A 71 -5.90 -3.29 13.45
C ASP A 71 -5.70 -3.65 14.92
N LYS A 72 -6.78 -3.59 15.71
CA LYS A 72 -6.71 -3.84 17.15
C LYS A 72 -6.52 -5.33 17.49
N LYS A 73 -6.83 -6.24 16.57
CA LYS A 73 -6.77 -7.69 16.78
C LYS A 73 -5.49 -8.28 16.19
N SER A 74 -5.14 -7.95 14.94
CA SER A 74 -3.94 -8.47 14.27
C SER A 74 -2.71 -7.60 14.54
N GLY A 75 -2.88 -6.33 14.90
CA GLY A 75 -1.79 -5.37 15.04
C GLY A 75 -1.25 -4.87 13.69
N GLU A 76 -1.84 -5.29 12.57
CA GLU A 76 -1.41 -4.93 11.22
C GLU A 76 -1.79 -3.49 10.88
N ILE A 77 -0.98 -2.84 10.04
CA ILE A 77 -1.31 -1.54 9.48
C ILE A 77 -2.13 -1.74 8.20
N GLN A 78 -3.35 -1.25 8.22
CA GLN A 78 -4.24 -1.20 7.07
C GLN A 78 -4.14 0.18 6.42
N VAL A 79 -3.99 0.20 5.09
CA VAL A 79 -3.91 1.43 4.29
C VAL A 79 -5.13 1.49 3.38
N PHE A 80 -5.95 2.51 3.55
CA PHE A 80 -7.17 2.78 2.78
C PHE A 80 -7.02 4.04 1.94
N GLY A 81 -7.70 4.08 0.80
CA GLY A 81 -7.70 5.23 -0.10
C GLY A 81 -7.91 4.82 -1.54
N SER A 82 -8.17 5.80 -2.41
CA SER A 82 -8.19 5.58 -3.86
C SER A 82 -6.78 5.33 -4.38
N LEU A 83 -6.65 4.63 -5.51
CA LEU A 83 -5.38 4.49 -6.21
C LEU A 83 -4.95 5.86 -6.76
N SER A 84 -4.20 6.61 -5.95
CA SER A 84 -3.71 7.96 -6.25
C SER A 84 -2.18 8.04 -6.06
N PRO A 85 -1.53 9.09 -6.57
CA PRO A 85 -0.11 9.34 -6.30
C PRO A 85 0.20 9.35 -4.79
N THR A 86 -0.66 9.97 -3.97
CA THR A 86 -0.55 9.96 -2.51
C THR A 86 -0.54 8.53 -1.96
N TYR A 87 -1.43 7.65 -2.43
CA TYR A 87 -1.51 6.26 -1.96
C TYR A 87 -0.22 5.49 -2.24
N PHE A 88 0.35 5.64 -3.44
CA PHE A 88 1.60 4.97 -3.80
C PHE A 88 2.80 5.52 -3.03
N GLN A 89 2.87 6.85 -2.84
CA GLN A 89 3.92 7.49 -2.06
C GLN A 89 3.89 7.05 -0.59
N VAL A 90 2.71 7.01 0.04
CA VAL A 90 2.53 6.52 1.40
C VAL A 90 2.99 5.06 1.53
N ARG A 91 2.65 4.19 0.57
CA ARG A 91 3.11 2.79 0.59
C ARG A 91 4.62 2.65 0.42
N GLU A 92 5.22 3.45 -0.46
CA GLU A 92 6.67 3.46 -0.64
C GLU A 92 7.40 3.85 0.65
N LEU A 93 6.94 4.92 1.31
CA LEU A 93 7.47 5.35 2.60
C LEU A 93 7.28 4.30 3.68
N LEU A 94 6.10 3.66 3.72
CA LEU A 94 5.81 2.60 4.68
C LEU A 94 6.76 1.42 4.48
N TYR A 95 6.96 0.96 3.24
CA TYR A 95 7.89 -0.12 2.94
C TYR A 95 9.34 0.24 3.26
N LYS A 96 9.77 1.46 2.95
CA LYS A 96 11.11 1.93 3.29
C LYS A 96 11.34 1.96 4.80
N PHE A 97 10.39 2.52 5.55
CA PHE A 97 10.44 2.60 7.01
C PHE A 97 10.63 1.23 7.66
N TYR A 98 10.03 0.18 7.10
CA TYR A 98 10.17 -1.18 7.59
C TYR A 98 11.37 -1.94 7.06
N SER A 99 11.94 -1.57 5.91
CA SER A 99 13.19 -2.16 5.44
C SER A 99 14.42 -1.71 6.25
N GLU A 100 14.29 -0.62 7.00
CA GLU A 100 15.34 -0.03 7.84
C GLU A 100 15.20 -0.41 9.34
N LEU A 101 14.19 -1.22 9.69
CA LEU A 101 13.92 -1.76 11.03
C LEU A 101 14.57 -3.14 11.21
#